data_AF-A0A0W0WJ07-F1
#
_entry.id   AF-A0A0W0WJ07-F1
#
_cell.length_a   1.000
_cell.length_b   1.000
_cell.length_c   1.000
_cell.angle_alpha   90.00
_cell.angle_beta   90.00
_cell.angle_gamma   90.00
#
_symmetry.space_group_name_H-M   'P 1'
#
loop_
_entity.id
_entity.type
_entity.pdbx_description
1 polymer ?
#
loop_
_entity_poly.entity_id
_entity_poly.type
_entity_poly.pdbx_seq_one_letter_code
_entity_poly.pdbx_strand_id
1 'polypeptide(L)'
;MNKAMFSMIVFMITGCLVGCVPRHLEPGAQNITLLYDNNTQSVTTCKFLGKISGKDVHGMKLQFTWGLEKNLKKDDINFLKNEGRKLNANVVVFEQHQNRIKRYYTLSPNRHTDIEIHSIEGSAYRCPSQIMPTIKRLNTMNHSVYEKPVIIENN
;
A
#
# COMPACT_ATOMS: atom_id res chain seq x y z
N MET A 1 45.27 -5.37 1.44
CA MET A 1 43.87 -5.29 0.94
C MET A 1 43.64 -3.88 0.42
N ASN A 2 43.50 -3.70 -0.89
CA ASN A 2 43.46 -2.36 -1.50
C ASN A 2 42.26 -1.57 -0.97
N LYS A 3 42.48 -0.33 -0.53
CA LYS A 3 41.41 0.58 -0.05
C LYS A 3 40.23 0.68 -1.04
N ALA A 4 40.51 0.54 -2.33
CA ALA A 4 39.51 0.48 -3.40
C ALA A 4 38.59 -0.76 -3.34
N MET A 5 39.12 -1.93 -2.99
CA MET A 5 38.32 -3.17 -2.85
C MET A 5 37.38 -3.09 -1.64
N PHE A 6 37.84 -2.48 -0.54
CA PHE A 6 37.01 -2.27 0.64
C PHE A 6 35.88 -1.27 0.36
N SER A 7 36.18 -0.19 -0.38
CA SER A 7 35.18 0.81 -0.79
C SER A 7 34.12 0.24 -1.74
N MET A 8 34.49 -0.66 -2.66
CA MET A 8 33.55 -1.29 -3.58
C MET A 8 32.62 -2.28 -2.86
N ILE A 9 33.14 -3.03 -1.87
CA ILE A 9 32.34 -3.92 -1.02
C ILE A 9 31.37 -3.11 -0.16
N VAL A 10 31.80 -1.99 0.43
CA VAL A 10 30.91 -1.11 1.21
C VAL A 10 29.81 -0.51 0.33
N PHE A 11 30.12 -0.12 -0.92
CA PHE A 11 29.14 0.43 -1.87
C PHE A 11 28.11 -0.62 -2.34
N MET A 12 28.55 -1.86 -2.56
CA MET A 12 27.66 -2.99 -2.86
C MET A 12 26.75 -3.34 -1.68
N ILE A 13 27.27 -3.30 -0.44
CA ILE A 13 26.48 -3.54 0.77
C ILE A 13 25.46 -2.41 0.99
N THR A 14 25.82 -1.15 0.71
CA THR A 14 24.84 -0.02 0.79
C THR A 14 23.81 -0.05 -0.33
N GLY A 15 24.17 -0.54 -1.53
CA GLY A 15 23.24 -0.72 -2.65
C GLY A 15 22.24 -1.86 -2.45
N CYS A 16 22.60 -2.91 -1.70
CA CYS A 16 21.71 -4.03 -1.40
C CYS A 16 20.82 -3.80 -0.15
N LEU A 17 21.08 -2.73 0.62
CA LEU A 17 20.35 -2.37 1.84
C LEU A 17 19.33 -1.23 1.63
N VAL A 18 18.92 -0.93 0.39
CA VAL A 18 17.62 -0.28 0.16
C VAL A 18 16.49 -1.26 0.45
N GLY A 19 16.44 -1.73 1.70
CA GLY A 19 15.26 -2.32 2.28
C GLY A 19 14.10 -1.35 2.10
N CYS A 20 12.94 -1.89 1.76
CA CYS A 20 11.74 -1.16 1.38
C CYS A 20 11.35 -0.12 2.44
N VAL A 21 11.83 1.11 2.29
CA VAL A 21 11.39 2.25 3.09
C VAL A 21 10.05 2.69 2.52
N PRO A 22 9.01 2.86 3.34
CA PRO A 22 7.73 3.38 2.87
C PRO A 22 7.92 4.76 2.23
N ARG A 23 7.19 5.03 1.15
CA ARG A 23 7.19 6.32 0.46
C ARG A 23 6.87 7.44 1.44
N HIS A 24 7.48 8.60 1.21
CA HIS A 24 7.21 9.75 2.06
C HIS A 24 5.77 10.24 1.85
N LEU A 25 5.13 10.65 2.94
CA LEU A 25 3.85 11.34 2.90
C LEU A 25 4.06 12.79 2.42
N GLU A 26 3.39 13.18 1.35
CA GLU A 26 3.51 14.52 0.77
C GLU A 26 2.97 15.61 1.71
N PRO A 27 3.46 16.86 1.61
CA PRO A 27 2.92 17.97 2.36
C PRO A 27 1.40 18.12 2.19
N GLY A 28 0.67 18.23 3.31
CA GLY A 28 -0.79 18.33 3.33
C GLY A 28 -1.54 16.99 3.20
N ALA A 29 -0.89 15.90 2.75
CA ALA A 29 -1.49 14.57 2.75
C ALA A 29 -1.69 14.00 4.17
N GLN A 30 -0.95 14.54 5.15
CA GLN A 30 -1.13 14.28 6.60
C GLN A 30 -2.55 14.55 7.09
N ASN A 31 -3.25 15.52 6.48
CA ASN A 31 -4.57 15.95 6.89
C ASN A 31 -5.70 15.06 6.33
N ILE A 32 -5.37 14.12 5.45
CA ILE A 32 -6.35 13.20 4.87
C ILE A 32 -6.70 12.12 5.89
N THR A 33 -8.00 12.00 6.14
CA THR A 33 -8.56 10.95 6.99
C THR A 33 -8.82 9.71 6.13
N LEU A 34 -8.21 8.58 6.50
CA LEU A 34 -8.55 7.29 5.92
C LEU A 34 -9.75 6.71 6.67
N LEU A 35 -10.69 6.13 5.94
CA LEU A 35 -11.79 5.36 6.48
C LEU A 35 -11.63 3.91 6.00
N TYR A 36 -11.66 2.96 6.93
CA TYR A 36 -11.53 1.52 6.63
C TYR A 36 -12.89 0.81 6.59
N ASP A 37 -13.98 1.57 6.73
CA ASP A 37 -15.32 1.04 6.76
C ASP A 37 -15.92 1.01 5.34
N ASN A 38 -16.44 -0.15 4.95
CA ASN A 38 -17.20 -0.32 3.71
C ASN A 38 -18.58 0.35 3.80
N ASN A 39 -19.03 0.75 5.00
CA ASN A 39 -20.26 1.49 5.18
C ASN A 39 -20.06 2.96 4.76
N THR A 40 -20.40 3.23 3.49
CA THR A 40 -20.33 4.56 2.88
C THR A 40 -21.37 5.55 3.42
N GLN A 41 -22.24 5.15 4.36
CA GLN A 41 -23.19 6.07 5.01
C GLN A 41 -22.52 7.33 5.56
N SER A 42 -21.31 7.20 6.09
CA SER A 42 -20.51 8.29 6.64
C SER A 42 -19.99 9.29 5.60
N VAL A 43 -20.00 8.94 4.31
CA VAL A 43 -19.53 9.78 3.20
C VAL A 43 -20.63 10.18 2.20
N THR A 44 -21.89 9.85 2.48
CA THR A 44 -23.05 10.19 1.63
C THR A 44 -23.21 11.68 1.34
N THR A 45 -22.81 12.52 2.29
CA THR A 45 -22.85 13.99 2.18
C THR A 45 -21.55 14.59 1.62
N CYS A 46 -20.57 13.74 1.31
CA CYS A 46 -19.30 14.15 0.71
C CYS A 46 -19.37 14.11 -0.82
N LYS A 47 -18.63 15.01 -1.47
CA LYS A 47 -18.46 14.98 -2.93
C LYS A 47 -17.45 13.91 -3.31
N PHE A 48 -17.86 12.94 -4.13
CA PHE A 48 -16.93 11.99 -4.74
C PHE A 48 -16.00 12.70 -5.74
N LEU A 49 -14.70 12.42 -5.66
CA LEU A 49 -13.66 13.05 -6.49
C LEU A 49 -12.99 12.09 -7.47
N GLY A 50 -13.05 10.79 -7.20
CA GLY A 50 -12.46 9.78 -8.06
C GLY A 50 -12.02 8.53 -7.31
N LYS A 51 -11.71 7.48 -8.07
CA LYS A 51 -11.09 6.25 -7.56
C LYS A 51 -9.57 6.38 -7.58
N ILE A 52 -8.94 5.77 -6.58
CA ILE A 52 -7.49 5.59 -6.45
C ILE A 52 -7.24 4.09 -6.60
N SER A 53 -6.34 3.71 -7.50
CA SER A 53 -5.90 2.33 -7.66
C SER A 53 -4.39 2.31 -7.78
N GLY A 54 -3.75 1.46 -6.97
CA GLY A 54 -2.34 1.16 -7.05
C GLY A 54 -2.17 -0.32 -7.31
N LYS A 55 -1.63 -0.66 -8.48
CA LYS A 55 -1.18 -2.03 -8.78
C LYS A 55 0.33 -2.10 -8.58
N ASP A 56 0.81 -3.19 -7.98
CA ASP A 56 2.21 -3.43 -7.69
C ASP A 56 2.81 -2.29 -6.87
N VAL A 57 2.09 -1.82 -5.85
CA VAL A 57 2.44 -0.65 -5.01
C VAL A 57 3.87 -0.78 -4.45
N HIS A 58 4.34 -2.01 -4.24
CA HIS A 58 5.67 -2.33 -3.72
C HIS A 58 6.59 -3.03 -4.74
N GLY A 59 6.22 -3.07 -6.02
CA GLY A 59 6.89 -3.82 -7.08
C GLY A 59 6.61 -5.34 -7.03
N MET A 60 6.80 -6.00 -8.18
CA MET A 60 6.73 -7.47 -8.28
C MET A 60 7.87 -8.10 -7.49
N LYS A 61 7.55 -8.97 -6.52
CA LYS A 61 8.57 -9.63 -5.66
C LYS A 61 8.51 -11.14 -5.75
N LEU A 62 9.70 -11.74 -5.71
CA LEU A 62 9.94 -13.18 -5.75
C LEU A 62 9.52 -13.90 -4.45
N GLN A 63 9.36 -13.17 -3.34
CA GLN A 63 8.74 -13.59 -2.07
C GLN A 63 8.78 -12.43 -1.06
N PHE A 64 7.73 -12.28 -0.26
CA PHE A 64 7.74 -11.34 0.87
C PHE A 64 8.31 -12.02 2.11
N THR A 65 9.42 -11.50 2.65
CA THR A 65 10.00 -11.96 3.92
C THR A 65 9.30 -11.31 5.12
N TRP A 66 9.09 -12.09 6.18
CA TRP A 66 8.49 -11.65 7.44
C TRP A 66 9.27 -10.46 8.02
N GLY A 67 8.61 -9.31 8.17
CA GLY A 67 9.22 -8.02 8.54
C GLY A 67 8.99 -6.92 7.50
N LEU A 68 8.80 -7.27 6.22
CA LEU A 68 8.42 -6.32 5.17
C LEU A 68 7.00 -5.76 5.42
N GLU A 69 6.06 -6.60 5.86
CA GLU A 69 4.63 -6.30 6.00
C GLU A 69 4.28 -4.99 6.71
N LYS A 70 4.98 -4.65 7.81
CA LYS A 70 4.71 -3.40 8.54
C LYS A 70 5.09 -2.15 7.73
N ASN A 71 6.17 -2.24 6.96
CA ASN A 71 6.61 -1.15 6.09
C ASN A 71 5.71 -1.02 4.87
N LEU A 72 5.18 -2.14 4.35
CA LEU A 72 4.22 -2.17 3.26
C LEU A 72 2.89 -1.51 3.65
N LYS A 73 2.32 -1.88 4.80
CA LYS A 73 1.11 -1.23 5.31
C LYS A 73 1.26 0.29 5.47
N LYS A 74 2.43 0.75 5.92
CA LYS A 74 2.71 2.19 6.03
C LYS A 74 2.85 2.83 4.65
N ASP A 75 3.48 2.14 3.71
CA ASP A 75 3.63 2.58 2.32
C ASP A 75 2.27 2.72 1.61
N ASP A 76 1.38 1.76 1.81
CA ASP A 76 0.00 1.74 1.31
C ASP A 76 -0.83 2.92 1.81
N ILE A 77 -0.77 3.17 3.11
CA ILE A 77 -1.43 4.32 3.73
C ILE A 77 -0.90 5.62 3.14
N ASN A 78 0.42 5.72 2.98
CA ASN A 78 1.04 6.92 2.42
C ASN A 78 0.66 7.09 0.95
N PHE A 79 0.57 6.01 0.17
CA PHE A 79 0.10 6.03 -1.21
C PHE A 79 -1.32 6.58 -1.30
N LEU A 80 -2.27 5.99 -0.56
CA LEU A 80 -3.67 6.42 -0.60
C LEU A 80 -3.84 7.89 -0.18
N LYS A 81 -3.08 8.34 0.83
CA LYS A 81 -3.10 9.74 1.24
C LYS A 81 -2.50 10.67 0.17
N ASN A 82 -1.37 10.31 -0.43
CA ASN A 82 -0.76 11.13 -1.49
C ASN A 82 -1.68 11.24 -2.71
N GLU A 83 -2.25 10.12 -3.18
CA GLU A 83 -3.19 10.13 -4.30
C GLU A 83 -4.48 10.89 -3.97
N GLY A 84 -5.01 10.73 -2.76
CA GLY A 84 -6.14 11.54 -2.28
C GLY A 84 -5.81 13.03 -2.28
N ARG A 85 -4.59 13.40 -1.93
CA ARG A 85 -4.14 14.81 -1.93
C ARG A 85 -4.10 15.39 -3.33
N LYS A 86 -3.64 14.63 -4.33
CA LYS A 86 -3.66 15.04 -5.75
C LYS A 86 -5.06 15.32 -6.24
N LEU A 87 -6.05 14.57 -5.74
CA LEU A 87 -7.47 14.77 -6.03
C LEU A 87 -8.13 15.88 -5.18
N ASN A 88 -7.38 16.61 -4.36
CA ASN A 88 -7.89 17.60 -3.39
C ASN A 88 -8.88 17.02 -2.35
N ALA A 89 -8.80 15.73 -2.07
CA ALA A 89 -9.60 15.06 -1.05
C ALA A 89 -9.18 15.46 0.36
N ASN A 90 -10.11 15.32 1.31
CA ASN A 90 -9.82 15.33 2.74
C ASN A 90 -10.19 14.00 3.43
N VAL A 91 -10.90 13.12 2.72
CA VAL A 91 -11.25 11.77 3.16
C VAL A 91 -10.96 10.78 2.03
N VAL A 92 -10.37 9.64 2.37
CA VAL A 92 -10.21 8.49 1.47
C VAL A 92 -10.83 7.28 2.12
N VAL A 93 -11.78 6.64 1.44
CA VAL A 93 -12.38 5.38 1.88
C VAL A 93 -11.57 4.25 1.26
N PHE A 94 -11.07 3.35 2.11
CA PHE A 94 -10.37 2.15 1.70
C PHE A 94 -11.39 1.12 1.21
N GLU A 95 -11.23 0.60 0.00
CA GLU A 95 -12.18 -0.35 -0.58
C GLU A 95 -11.59 -1.77 -0.60
N GLN A 96 -10.33 -1.87 -1.04
CA GLN A 96 -9.75 -3.17 -1.34
C GLN A 96 -8.25 -3.20 -1.12
N HIS A 97 -7.83 -4.33 -0.58
CA HIS A 97 -6.45 -4.77 -0.46
C HIS A 97 -6.40 -6.19 -0.98
N GLN A 98 -5.56 -6.45 -1.97
CA GLN A 98 -5.42 -7.78 -2.55
C GLN A 98 -3.95 -8.10 -2.76
N ASN A 99 -3.54 -9.23 -2.17
CA ASN A 99 -2.29 -9.90 -2.47
C ASN A 99 -2.61 -11.09 -3.38
N ARG A 100 -2.05 -11.09 -4.60
CA ARG A 100 -2.14 -12.19 -5.55
C ARG A 100 -0.78 -12.81 -5.74
N ILE A 101 -0.71 -14.13 -5.81
CA ILE A 101 0.52 -14.84 -6.15
C ILE A 101 0.33 -15.47 -7.53
N LYS A 102 1.20 -15.09 -8.48
CA LYS A 102 1.32 -15.76 -9.77
C LYS A 102 2.43 -16.78 -9.71
N ARG A 103 2.07 -18.06 -9.87
CA ARG A 103 3.02 -19.17 -9.84
C ARG A 103 3.46 -19.57 -11.25
N TYR A 104 4.75 -19.53 -11.49
CA TYR A 104 5.38 -19.98 -12.74
C TYR A 104 6.08 -21.31 -12.50
N TYR A 105 5.60 -22.37 -13.16
CA TYR A 105 6.23 -23.69 -13.10
C TYR A 105 7.39 -23.76 -14.08
N THR A 106 8.51 -24.31 -13.63
CA THR A 106 9.65 -24.61 -14.51
C THR A 106 9.54 -26.04 -15.05
N LEU A 107 10.32 -26.37 -16.09
CA LEU A 107 10.36 -27.71 -16.69
C LEU A 107 10.84 -28.83 -15.74
N SER A 108 11.37 -28.49 -14.56
CA SER A 108 11.76 -29.45 -13.53
C SER A 108 10.62 -29.71 -12.54
N PRO A 109 10.34 -30.96 -12.16
CA PRO A 109 9.34 -31.29 -11.14
C PRO A 109 9.60 -30.52 -9.84
N ASN A 110 8.55 -30.00 -9.22
CA ASN A 110 8.55 -29.27 -7.95
C ASN A 110 9.30 -27.92 -7.92
N ARG A 111 9.84 -27.43 -9.04
CA ARG A 111 10.42 -26.08 -9.11
C ARG A 111 9.42 -25.07 -9.66
N HIS A 112 9.09 -24.11 -8.82
CA HIS A 112 8.20 -23.00 -9.16
C HIS A 112 8.80 -21.66 -8.71
N THR A 113 8.37 -20.59 -9.37
CA THR A 113 8.67 -19.21 -9.01
C THR A 113 7.35 -18.51 -8.72
N ASP A 114 7.22 -17.98 -7.52
CA ASP A 114 6.05 -17.21 -7.11
C ASP A 114 6.35 -15.73 -7.27
N ILE A 115 5.46 -15.02 -7.94
CA ILE A 115 5.49 -13.56 -8.06
C ILE A 115 4.29 -13.03 -7.32
N GLU A 116 4.52 -12.30 -6.25
CA GLU A 116 3.46 -11.66 -5.50
C GLU A 116 3.19 -10.25 -6.05
N ILE A 117 1.92 -10.01 -6.36
CA ILE A 117 1.31 -8.78 -6.88
C ILE A 117 0.44 -8.22 -5.78
N HIS A 118 0.82 -7.05 -5.29
CA HIS A 118 0.08 -6.34 -4.26
C HIS A 118 -0.71 -5.20 -4.89
N SER A 119 -2.00 -5.13 -4.58
CA SER A 119 -2.90 -4.10 -5.11
C SER A 119 -3.76 -3.49 -4.03
N ILE A 120 -3.97 -2.18 -4.14
CA ILE A 120 -4.76 -1.39 -3.21
C ILE A 120 -5.71 -0.48 -3.97
N GLU A 121 -6.93 -0.35 -3.46
CA GLU A 121 -7.95 0.52 -4.03
C GLU A 121 -8.64 1.33 -2.93
N GLY A 122 -8.99 2.57 -3.29
CA GLY A 122 -9.76 3.46 -2.45
C GLY A 122 -10.55 4.49 -3.25
N SER A 123 -11.48 5.15 -2.58
CA SER A 123 -12.29 6.22 -3.15
C SER A 123 -12.04 7.53 -2.43
N ALA A 124 -11.81 8.59 -3.20
CA ALA A 124 -11.46 9.91 -2.71
C ALA A 124 -12.70 10.81 -2.61
N TYR A 125 -12.83 11.50 -1.48
CA TYR A 125 -13.98 12.36 -1.17
C TYR A 125 -13.57 13.73 -0.64
N ARG A 126 -14.39 14.73 -0.96
CA ARG A 126 -14.38 16.04 -0.30
C ARG A 126 -15.59 16.16 0.62
N CYS A 127 -15.34 16.06 1.92
CA CYS A 127 -16.34 16.18 2.96
C CYS A 127 -16.40 17.61 3.54
N PRO A 128 -17.60 18.14 3.83
CA PRO A 128 -17.76 19.40 4.57
C PRO A 128 -17.10 19.34 5.95
N SER A 129 -16.62 20.48 6.46
CA SER A 129 -15.92 20.54 7.75
C SER A 129 -16.79 20.11 8.93
N GLN A 130 -18.11 20.29 8.83
CA GLN A 130 -19.09 19.99 9.87
C GLN A 130 -19.16 18.49 10.22
N ILE A 131 -18.92 17.61 9.24
CA ILE A 131 -19.01 16.15 9.43
C ILE A 131 -17.64 15.50 9.71
N MET A 132 -16.54 16.24 9.54
CA MET A 132 -15.18 15.74 9.77
C MET A 132 -14.93 15.21 11.18
N PRO A 133 -15.46 15.81 12.28
CA PRO A 133 -15.30 15.25 13.62
C PRO A 133 -15.88 13.84 13.75
N THR A 134 -17.04 13.59 13.15
CA THR A 134 -17.70 12.28 13.12
C THR A 134 -16.87 11.28 12.33
N ILE A 135 -16.43 11.66 11.12
CA ILE A 135 -15.58 10.84 10.26
C ILE A 135 -14.26 10.45 10.96
N LYS A 136 -13.62 11.39 11.67
CA LYS A 136 -12.38 11.12 12.42
C LYS A 136 -12.58 10.11 13.56
N ARG A 137 -13.76 10.09 14.20
CA ARG A 137 -14.09 9.08 15.23
C ARG A 137 -14.31 7.68 14.66
N LEU A 138 -14.73 7.57 13.40
CA LEU A 138 -14.93 6.28 12.71
C LEU A 138 -13.62 5.63 12.24
N ASN A 139 -12.54 6.42 12.08
CA ASN A 139 -11.21 5.94 11.72
C ASN A 139 -10.54 5.07 12.81
N THR A 140 -11.20 4.83 13.94
CA THR A 140 -10.61 4.05 15.04
C THR A 140 -10.64 2.54 14.74
N MET A 141 -9.61 2.10 14.02
CA MET A 141 -9.05 0.75 13.88
C MET A 141 -9.99 -0.41 13.51
N ASN A 142 -10.01 -0.76 12.22
CA ASN A 142 -10.23 -2.15 11.79
C ASN A 142 -8.96 -2.69 11.12
N HIS A 143 -8.24 -3.55 11.84
CA HIS A 143 -7.07 -4.27 11.33
C HIS A 143 -7.46 -5.40 10.34
N SER A 144 -8.73 -5.82 10.33
CA SER A 144 -9.24 -6.96 9.55
C SER A 144 -9.23 -6.74 8.03
N VAL A 145 -9.18 -5.49 7.55
CA VAL A 145 -9.25 -5.21 6.10
C VAL A 145 -7.95 -5.60 5.37
N TYR A 146 -6.83 -5.72 6.09
CA TYR A 146 -5.56 -6.18 5.52
C TYR A 146 -5.45 -7.70 5.41
N GLU A 147 -6.36 -8.47 6.02
CA GLU A 147 -6.31 -9.95 6.09
C GLU A 147 -7.05 -10.63 4.93
N LYS A 148 -7.25 -9.96 3.79
CA LYS A 148 -7.91 -10.60 2.64
C LYS A 148 -7.07 -11.80 2.14
N PRO A 149 -7.73 -12.88 1.67
CA PRO A 149 -7.07 -14.12 1.33
C PRO A 149 -6.09 -13.94 0.16
N VAL A 150 -4.95 -14.62 0.26
CA VAL A 150 -3.98 -14.74 -0.82
C VAL A 150 -4.61 -15.56 -1.95
N ILE A 151 -4.76 -14.95 -3.14
CA ILE A 151 -5.27 -15.65 -4.32
C ILE A 151 -4.08 -16.18 -5.11
N ILE A 152 -3.97 -17.50 -5.26
CA ILE A 152 -2.94 -18.14 -6.06
C ILE A 152 -3.52 -18.40 -7.45
N GLU A 153 -2.97 -17.73 -8.46
CA GLU A 153 -3.27 -17.97 -9.86
C GLU A 153 -2.15 -18.84 -10.45
N ASN A 154 -2.53 -20.01 -10.97
CA ASN A 154 -1.64 -20.86 -11.75
C ASN A 154 -1.75 -20.44 -13.22
N ASN A 155 -0.60 -20.33 -13.90
CA ASN A 155 -0.56 -20.25 -15.36
C ASN A 155 -0.74 -21.63 -15.99
#